data_AF-A0A354GF85-F1
#
_entry.id   AF-A0A354GF85-F1
#
_cell.length_a   1.000
_cell.length_b   1.000
_cell.length_c   1.000
_cell.angle_alpha   90.00
_cell.angle_beta   90.00
_cell.angle_gamma   90.00
#
_symmetry.space_group_name_H-M   'P 1'
#
loop_
_entity.id
_entity.type
_entity.pdbx_description
1 polymer ?
#
loop_
_entity_poly.entity_id
_entity_poly.type
_entity_poly.pdbx_seq_one_letter_code
_entity_poly.pdbx_strand_id
1 'polypeptide(L)'
;MLKSKLDILLGESEEDHFNTREIDTSSLLNKQEILDRNQDREERKKYAFRTFIFLCCFTASVLFIIIAAGFSEIINFSLNDTVLIALITSSLATIVGIFILVMRYLFK
;
A
#
# COMPACT_ATOMS: atom_id res chain seq x y z
N MET A 1 -0.42 7.87 66.62
CA MET A 1 -0.53 8.97 65.63
C MET A 1 0.38 8.76 64.42
N LEU A 2 1.63 8.32 64.59
CA LEU A 2 2.57 8.10 63.47
C LEU A 2 2.14 7.03 62.44
N LYS A 3 1.55 5.90 62.88
CA LYS A 3 1.10 4.82 61.99
C LYS A 3 0.09 5.29 60.95
N SER A 4 -0.92 6.05 61.37
CA SER A 4 -1.94 6.61 60.48
C SER A 4 -1.34 7.54 59.41
N LYS A 5 -0.31 8.32 59.75
CA LYS A 5 0.34 9.21 58.78
C LYS A 5 1.19 8.44 57.76
N LEU A 6 1.77 7.32 58.19
CA LEU A 6 2.53 6.41 57.33
C LEU A 6 1.60 5.66 56.36
N ASP A 7 0.43 5.22 56.83
CA ASP A 7 -0.57 4.53 56.01
C ASP A 7 -1.14 5.46 54.93
N ILE A 8 -1.36 6.74 55.26
CA ILE A 8 -1.80 7.77 54.29
C ILE A 8 -0.73 8.02 53.22
N LEU A 9 0.54 8.14 53.61
CA LEU A 9 1.64 8.34 52.66
C LEU A 9 1.87 7.12 51.76
N LEU A 10 1.68 5.91 52.29
CA LEU A 10 1.76 4.70 51.48
C LEU A 10 0.63 4.66 50.43
N GLY A 11 -0.61 4.96 50.82
CA GLY A 11 -1.74 5.02 49.89
C GLY A 11 -1.56 6.07 48.79
N GLU A 12 -1.11 7.28 49.15
CA GLU A 12 -0.84 8.36 48.18
C GLU A 12 0.30 7.98 47.22
N SER A 13 1.34 7.29 47.70
CA SER A 13 2.43 6.79 46.85
C SER A 13 2.01 5.66 45.90
N GLU A 14 1.07 4.81 46.30
CA GLU A 14 0.56 3.74 45.44
C GLU A 14 -0.35 4.29 44.34
N GLU A 15 -1.18 5.28 44.65
CA GLU A 15 -2.04 5.96 43.66
C GLU A 15 -1.23 6.74 42.62
N ASP A 16 -0.22 7.50 43.03
CA ASP A 16 0.66 8.23 42.10
C ASP A 16 1.45 7.28 41.18
N HIS A 17 1.93 6.16 41.72
CA HIS A 17 2.69 5.18 40.96
C HIS A 17 1.80 4.36 40.00
N PHE A 18 0.52 4.18 40.34
CA PHE A 18 -0.50 3.58 39.47
C PHE A 18 -0.89 4.52 38.32
N ASN A 19 -1.20 5.79 38.65
CA ASN A 19 -1.60 6.80 37.66
C ASN A 19 -0.46 7.07 36.65
N THR A 20 0.78 7.15 37.12
CA THR A 20 1.96 7.27 36.24
C THR A 20 2.08 6.09 35.27
N ARG A 21 1.83 4.86 35.73
CA ARG A 21 1.86 3.65 34.88
C ARG A 21 0.73 3.62 33.86
N GLU A 22 -0.48 4.04 34.22
CA GLU A 22 -1.61 4.15 33.27
C GLU A 22 -1.36 5.21 32.19
N ILE A 23 -0.80 6.37 32.57
CA ILE A 23 -0.46 7.46 31.65
C ILE A 23 0.67 7.03 30.69
N ASP A 24 1.70 6.34 31.19
CA ASP A 24 2.75 5.80 30.33
C ASP A 24 2.20 4.72 29.39
N THR A 25 1.37 3.80 29.89
CA THR A 25 0.82 2.73 29.06
C THR A 25 -0.09 3.29 27.95
N SER A 26 -0.96 4.25 28.27
CA SER A 26 -1.87 4.88 27.30
C SER A 26 -1.12 5.76 26.29
N SER A 27 -0.08 6.48 26.71
CA SER A 27 0.75 7.28 25.80
C SER A 27 1.60 6.41 24.86
N LEU A 28 2.09 5.26 25.33
CA LEU A 28 2.81 4.29 24.51
C LEU A 28 1.90 3.61 23.47
N LEU A 29 0.68 3.24 23.84
CA LEU A 29 -0.31 2.65 22.92
C LEU A 29 -0.70 3.63 21.80
N ASN A 30 -0.96 4.90 22.15
CA ASN A 30 -1.23 5.94 21.14
C ASN A 30 -0.04 6.12 20.19
N LYS A 31 1.18 6.05 20.71
CA LYS A 31 2.40 6.16 19.89
C LYS A 31 2.54 4.98 18.94
N GLN A 32 2.24 3.76 19.39
CA GLN A 32 2.20 2.56 18.55
C GLN A 32 1.13 2.66 17.45
N GLU A 33 -0.09 3.08 17.76
CA GLU A 33 -1.14 3.26 16.73
C GLU A 33 -0.74 4.27 15.66
N ILE A 34 -0.07 5.36 16.04
CA ILE A 34 0.43 6.36 15.09
C ILE A 34 1.53 5.77 14.20
N LEU A 35 2.44 4.98 14.79
CA LEU A 35 3.52 4.32 14.06
C LEU A 35 2.98 3.27 13.09
N ASP A 36 2.05 2.42 13.52
CA ASP A 36 1.38 1.43 12.69
C ASP A 36 0.64 2.10 11.53
N ARG A 37 -0.10 3.19 11.79
CA ARG A 37 -0.79 3.97 10.75
C ARG A 37 0.20 4.54 9.72
N ASN A 38 1.38 4.96 10.17
CA ASN A 38 2.40 5.49 9.28
C ASN A 38 3.06 4.38 8.46
N GLN A 39 3.36 3.22 9.07
CA GLN A 39 3.84 2.05 8.36
C GLN A 39 2.85 1.60 7.29
N ASP A 40 1.57 1.51 7.61
CA ASP A 40 0.49 1.19 6.67
C ASP A 40 0.44 2.15 5.46
N ARG A 41 0.83 3.41 5.64
CA ARG A 41 0.90 4.41 4.55
C ARG A 41 2.16 4.22 3.71
N GLU A 42 3.29 3.96 4.33
CA GLU A 42 4.56 3.71 3.64
C GLU A 42 4.52 2.40 2.84
N GLU A 43 3.98 1.34 3.42
CA GLU A 43 3.78 0.06 2.75
C GLU A 43 2.85 0.22 1.55
N ARG A 44 1.70 0.87 1.69
CA ARG A 44 0.78 1.14 0.57
C ARG A 44 1.45 1.90 -0.57
N LYS A 45 2.31 2.88 -0.27
CA LYS A 45 3.10 3.59 -1.30
C LYS A 45 4.08 2.65 -2.00
N LYS A 46 4.78 1.80 -1.24
CA LYS A 46 5.76 0.84 -1.78
C LYS A 46 5.11 -0.22 -2.65
N TYR A 47 3.97 -0.76 -2.24
CA TYR A 47 3.20 -1.73 -3.03
C TYR A 47 2.60 -1.08 -4.27
N ALA A 48 2.00 0.11 -4.15
CA ALA A 48 1.47 0.84 -5.30
C ALA A 48 2.56 1.14 -6.35
N PHE A 49 3.75 1.56 -5.91
CA PHE A 49 4.88 1.83 -6.80
C PHE A 49 5.38 0.56 -7.51
N ARG A 50 5.49 -0.57 -6.79
CA ARG A 50 5.86 -1.86 -7.38
C ARG A 50 4.85 -2.32 -8.42
N THR A 51 3.55 -2.25 -8.10
CA THR A 51 2.47 -2.60 -9.02
C THR A 51 2.46 -1.67 -10.24
N PHE A 52 2.73 -0.38 -10.05
CA PHE A 52 2.85 0.59 -11.15
C PHE A 52 3.99 0.24 -12.10
N ILE A 53 5.19 -0.07 -11.58
CA ILE A 53 6.33 -0.51 -12.41
C ILE A 53 5.96 -1.78 -13.18
N PHE A 54 5.39 -2.79 -12.51
CA PHE A 54 4.97 -4.02 -13.16
C PHE A 54 4.00 -3.74 -14.31
N LEU A 55 3.04 -2.85 -14.09
CA LEU A 55 2.07 -2.44 -15.09
C LEU A 55 2.73 -1.76 -16.30
N CYS A 56 3.63 -0.80 -16.06
CA CYS A 56 4.38 -0.13 -17.11
C CYS A 56 5.25 -1.10 -17.91
N CYS A 57 5.92 -2.04 -17.25
CA CYS A 57 6.70 -3.07 -17.93
C CYS A 57 5.81 -4.00 -18.78
N PHE A 58 4.64 -4.38 -18.27
CA PHE A 58 3.69 -5.22 -19.00
C PHE A 58 3.09 -4.49 -20.22
N THR A 59 2.68 -3.23 -20.08
CA THR A 59 2.17 -2.47 -21.22
C THR A 59 3.26 -2.19 -22.26
N ALA A 60 4.50 -1.93 -21.81
CA ALA A 60 5.65 -1.78 -22.70
C ALA A 60 6.00 -3.08 -23.45
N SER A 61 5.91 -4.24 -22.80
CA SER A 61 6.17 -5.52 -23.47
C SER A 61 5.11 -5.85 -24.52
N VAL A 62 3.83 -5.57 -24.24
CA VAL A 62 2.76 -5.71 -25.24
C VAL A 62 2.96 -4.76 -26.42
N LEU A 63 3.30 -3.50 -26.16
CA LEU A 63 3.64 -2.54 -27.23
C LEU A 63 4.82 -3.02 -28.08
N PHE A 64 5.86 -3.57 -27.45
CA PHE A 64 7.01 -4.11 -28.16
C PHE A 64 6.63 -5.29 -29.06
N ILE A 65 5.77 -6.19 -28.60
CA ILE A 65 5.25 -7.31 -29.39
C ILE A 65 4.44 -6.80 -30.60
N ILE A 66 3.61 -5.78 -30.41
CA ILE A 66 2.83 -5.17 -31.50
C ILE A 66 3.76 -4.52 -32.54
N ILE A 67 4.77 -3.79 -32.09
CA ILE A 67 5.78 -3.18 -32.99
C ILE A 67 6.53 -4.28 -33.74
N ALA A 68 6.99 -5.34 -33.06
CA ALA A 68 7.68 -6.47 -33.67
C ALA A 68 6.80 -7.20 -34.71
N ALA A 69 5.50 -7.36 -34.43
CA ALA A 69 4.54 -7.91 -35.39
C ALA A 69 4.33 -6.99 -36.61
N GLY A 70 4.36 -5.66 -36.41
CA GLY A 70 4.31 -4.68 -37.51
C GLY A 70 5.54 -4.71 -38.41
N PHE A 71 6.70 -5.08 -37.88
CA PHE A 71 7.95 -5.28 -38.63
C PHE A 71 8.12 -6.71 -39.16
N SER A 72 7.02 -7.48 -39.27
CA SER A 72 6.97 -8.88 -39.74
C SER A 72 7.94 -9.21 -40.89
N GLU A 73 8.05 -8.34 -41.91
CA GLU A 73 8.93 -8.54 -43.07
C GLU A 73 10.42 -8.49 -42.75
N ILE A 74 10.84 -7.72 -41.74
CA ILE A 74 12.25 -7.57 -41.34
C ILE A 74 12.67 -8.67 -40.36
N ILE A 75 11.76 -9.14 -39.50
CA ILE A 75 12.07 -10.07 -38.40
C ILE A 75 11.58 -11.51 -38.64
N ASN A 76 10.92 -11.80 -39.77
CA ASN A 76 10.25 -13.09 -40.05
C ASN A 76 9.29 -13.54 -38.92
N PHE A 77 8.72 -12.58 -38.21
CA PHE A 77 7.85 -12.83 -37.06
C PHE A 77 6.39 -12.81 -37.53
N SER A 78 5.86 -13.99 -37.88
CA SER A 78 4.46 -14.15 -38.24
C SER A 78 3.63 -14.53 -37.00
N LEU A 79 2.72 -13.64 -36.62
CA LEU A 79 1.66 -13.96 -35.66
C LEU A 79 0.34 -14.14 -36.40
N ASN A 80 -0.48 -15.05 -35.88
CA ASN A 80 -1.87 -15.18 -36.32
C ASN A 80 -2.67 -13.93 -35.93
N ASP A 81 -3.45 -13.38 -36.87
CA ASP A 81 -4.31 -12.21 -36.68
C ASP A 81 -5.20 -12.32 -35.43
N THR A 82 -5.67 -13.54 -35.13
CA THR A 82 -6.48 -13.81 -33.93
C THR A 82 -5.71 -13.49 -32.65
N VAL A 83 -4.43 -13.86 -32.60
CA VAL A 83 -3.56 -13.63 -31.44
C VAL A 83 -3.20 -12.15 -31.33
N LEU A 84 -2.94 -11.49 -32.47
CA LEU A 84 -2.67 -10.05 -32.52
C LEU A 84 -3.87 -9.23 -32.03
N ILE A 85 -5.06 -9.53 -32.54
CA ILE A 85 -6.31 -8.88 -32.11
C ILE A 85 -6.54 -9.12 -30.61
N ALA A 86 -6.40 -10.37 -30.13
CA ALA A 86 -6.54 -10.67 -28.71
C ALA A 86 -5.55 -9.89 -27.82
N LEU A 87 -4.30 -9.74 -28.25
CA LEU A 87 -3.29 -8.93 -27.55
C LEU A 87 -3.65 -7.44 -27.51
N ILE A 88 -4.12 -6.89 -28.62
CA ILE A 88 -4.55 -5.48 -28.70
C ILE A 88 -5.79 -5.25 -27.85
N THR A 89 -6.82 -6.09 -27.98
CA THR A 89 -8.07 -5.93 -27.24
C THR A 89 -7.86 -6.11 -25.73
N SER A 90 -7.09 -7.12 -25.31
CA SER A 90 -6.80 -7.34 -23.89
C SER A 90 -5.97 -6.21 -23.28
N SER A 91 -4.98 -5.66 -24.00
CA SER A 91 -4.20 -4.51 -23.51
C SER A 91 -4.99 -3.22 -23.45
N LEU A 92 -5.88 -2.95 -24.41
CA LEU A 92 -6.80 -1.82 -24.33
C LEU A 92 -7.77 -1.97 -23.15
N ALA A 93 -8.30 -3.17 -22.94
CA ALA A 93 -9.18 -3.46 -21.81
C ALA A 93 -8.49 -3.27 -20.46
N THR A 94 -7.21 -3.66 -20.31
CA THR A 94 -6.46 -3.43 -19.06
C THR A 94 -6.23 -1.93 -18.82
N ILE A 95 -5.86 -1.16 -19.85
CA ILE A 95 -5.69 0.30 -19.73
C ILE A 95 -7.00 0.97 -19.30
N VAL A 96 -8.11 0.64 -19.97
CA VAL A 96 -9.44 1.18 -19.63
C VAL A 96 -9.86 0.78 -18.22
N GLY A 97 -9.65 -0.49 -17.85
CA GLY A 97 -9.98 -0.99 -16.51
C GLY A 97 -9.23 -0.25 -15.40
N ILE A 98 -7.93 0.01 -15.61
CA ILE A 98 -7.09 0.74 -14.64
C ILE A 98 -7.46 2.21 -14.61
N PHE A 99 -7.74 2.82 -15.76
CA PHE A 99 -8.22 4.20 -15.82
C PHE A 99 -9.50 4.37 -15.01
N ILE A 100 -10.49 3.48 -15.19
CA ILE A 100 -11.73 3.50 -14.40
C ILE A 100 -11.45 3.30 -12.92
N LEU A 101 -10.57 2.36 -12.55
CA LEU A 101 -10.19 2.10 -11.16
C LEU A 101 -9.56 3.35 -10.51
N VAL A 102 -8.63 4.02 -11.20
CA VAL A 102 -7.97 5.24 -10.72
C VAL A 102 -8.97 6.39 -10.60
N MET A 103 -9.83 6.58 -11.60
CA MET A 103 -10.88 7.61 -11.55
C MET A 103 -11.83 7.37 -10.37
N ARG A 104 -12.23 6.12 -10.12
CA ARG A 104 -13.04 5.77 -8.94
C ARG A 104 -12.29 5.89 -7.62
N TYR A 105 -10.97 5.79 -7.61
CA TYR A 105 -10.16 5.97 -6.40
C TYR A 105 -9.95 7.45 -6.07
N LEU A 106 -9.78 8.31 -7.08
CA LEU A 106 -9.50 9.73 -6.90
C LEU A 106 -10.77 10.56 -6.63
N PHE A 107 -11.88 10.21 -7.29
CA PHE A 107 -13.15 10.96 -7.24
C PHE A 107 -14.22 10.33 -6.35
N LYS A 108 -13.85 9.42 -5.46
CA LYS A 108 -14.72 8.83 -4.44
C LYS A 108 -14.16 9.14 -3.07
#